data_AF-A0A524KPV2-F1
#
_entry.id   AF-A0A524KPV2-F1
#
_cell.length_a   1.000
_cell.length_b   1.000
_cell.length_c   1.000
_cell.angle_alpha   90.00
_cell.angle_beta   90.00
_cell.angle_gamma   90.00
#
_symmetry.space_group_name_H-M   'P 1'
#
loop_
_entity.id
_entity.type
_entity.pdbx_description
1 polymer ?
#
loop_
_entity_poly.entity_id
_entity_poly.type
_entity_poly.pdbx_seq_one_letter_code
_entity_poly.pdbx_strand_id
1 'polypeptide(L)' 'MEWRKATRALVVLQLVPALLAGQDRGARGLFPAQPTGYLTDAAGVVDPASAAAIEDLASRLRSATGAELAVVTLPTL' A
#
# COMPACT_ATOMS: atom_id res chain seq x y z
N MET A 1 25.12 9.33 40.27
CA MET A 1 25.73 8.98 38.97
C MET A 1 24.68 8.35 38.02
N GLU A 2 23.46 8.89 37.92
CA GLU A 2 22.35 8.24 37.19
C GLU A 2 21.80 9.10 36.02
N TRP A 3 22.06 10.42 36.03
CA TRP A 3 21.50 11.35 35.04
C TRP A 3 21.97 11.09 33.61
N ARG A 4 23.23 10.67 33.43
CA ARG A 4 23.80 10.34 32.10
C ARG A 4 23.12 9.14 31.44
N LYS A 5 22.56 8.21 32.23
CA LYS A 5 21.83 7.04 31.73
C LYS A 5 20.44 7.44 31.26
N ALA A 6 19.76 8.29 32.02
CA ALA A 6 18.44 8.83 31.67
C ALA A 6 18.48 9.64 30.36
N THR A 7 19.49 10.49 30.16
CA THR A 7 19.65 11.26 28.92
C THR A 7 19.90 10.35 27.71
N ARG A 8 20.72 9.31 27.87
CA ARG A 8 20.99 8.34 26.80
C ARG A 8 19.77 7.50 26.44
N ALA A 9 19.00 7.06 27.44
CA ALA A 9 17.75 6.34 27.21
C ALA A 9 16.73 7.20 26.46
N LEU A 10 16.64 8.50 26.80
CA LEU A 10 15.77 9.44 26.10
C LEU A 10 16.20 9.61 24.64
N VAL A 11 17.50 9.77 24.37
CA VAL A 11 18.02 9.91 23.00
C VAL A 11 17.74 8.67 22.15
N VAL A 12 17.95 7.47 22.69
CA VAL A 12 17.64 6.21 21.99
C VAL A 12 16.13 6.10 21.73
N LEU A 13 15.29 6.45 22.71
CA LEU A 13 13.84 6.43 22.56
C LEU A 13 13.33 7.41 21.48
N GLN A 14 14.02 8.54 21.29
CA GLN A 14 13.71 9.53 20.24
C GLN A 14 14.20 9.10 18.84
N LEU A 15 15.17 8.18 18.74
CA LEU A 15 15.66 7.67 17.45
C LEU A 15 14.74 6.62 16.83
N VAL A 16 13.97 5.89 17.64
CA VAL A 16 13.02 4.86 17.19
C VAL A 16 11.91 5.42 16.27
N PRO A 17 11.19 6.52 16.59
CA PRO A 17 10.15 7.04 15.70
C PRO A 17 10.70 7.59 14.38
N ALA A 18 11.92 8.14 14.37
CA ALA A 18 12.57 8.61 13.14
C ALA A 18 12.92 7.45 12.19
N LEU A 19 13.31 6.29 12.74
CA LEU A 19 13.58 5.07 11.98
C LEU A 19 12.29 4.48 11.39
N LEU A 20 11.19 4.50 12.16
CA LEU A 20 9.89 3.99 11.72
C LEU A 20 9.26 4.85 10.62
N ALA A 21 9.41 6.18 10.68
CA ALA A 21 8.89 7.09 9.65
C ALA A 21 9.60 6.96 8.28
N GLY A 22 10.79 6.34 8.24
CA GLY A 22 11.56 6.15 7.01
C GLY A 22 11.12 4.96 6.16
N GLN A 23 10.51 3.93 6.77
CA GLN A 23 10.25 2.65 6.11
C GLN A 23 9.01 2.65 5.19
N ASP A 24 8.16 3.66 5.31
CA ASP A 24 6.82 3.63 4.72
C ASP A 24 6.70 4.37 3.37
N ARG A 25 7.76 5.08 2.95
CA ARG A 25 7.70 5.90 1.72
C ARG A 25 7.63 5.11 0.43
N GLY A 26 8.16 3.89 0.40
CA GLY A 26 8.19 3.05 -0.81
C GLY A 26 6.80 2.50 -1.17
N ALA A 27 6.11 1.90 -0.21
CA ALA A 27 4.83 1.25 -0.47
C ALA A 27 3.67 2.25 -0.67
N ARG A 28 3.61 3.34 0.11
CA ARG A 28 2.51 4.32 0.00
C ARG A 28 2.49 5.11 -1.32
N GLY A 29 3.61 5.16 -2.06
CA GLY A 29 3.64 5.77 -3.40
C GLY A 29 3.14 4.85 -4.50
N LEU A 30 3.09 3.54 -4.25
CA LEU A 30 2.74 2.51 -5.24
C LEU A 30 1.23 2.23 -5.28
N PHE A 31 0.50 2.60 -4.24
CA PHE A 31 -0.94 2.41 -4.15
C PHE A 31 -1.63 3.77 -3.99
N PRO A 32 -2.63 4.11 -4.82
CA PRO A 32 -3.47 5.26 -4.56
C PRO A 32 -4.21 5.07 -3.22
N ALA A 33 -4.41 6.16 -2.48
CA ALA A 33 -5.07 6.12 -1.17
C ALA A 33 -6.50 5.56 -1.23
N GLN A 34 -7.13 5.59 -2.40
CA GLN A 34 -8.43 5.00 -2.67
C GLN A 34 -8.40 4.33 -4.05
N PRO A 35 -8.75 3.04 -4.16
CA PRO A 35 -8.95 2.40 -5.45
C PRO A 35 -10.16 3.02 -6.17
N THR A 36 -10.01 3.37 -7.45
CA THR A 36 -11.08 3.94 -8.29
C THR A 36 -12.02 2.88 -8.87
N GLY A 37 -11.77 1.60 -8.60
CA GLY A 37 -12.48 0.43 -9.13
C GLY A 37 -11.85 -0.87 -8.62
N TYR A 38 -12.11 -2.00 -9.28
CA TYR A 38 -11.48 -3.28 -8.97
C TYR A 38 -10.05 -3.39 -9.53
N LEU A 39 -9.68 -2.57 -10.52
CA LEU A 39 -8.33 -2.50 -11.09
C LEU A 39 -7.63 -1.16 -10.79
N THR A 40 -6.38 -1.23 -10.35
CA THR A 40 -5.45 -0.10 -10.30
C THR A 40 -4.21 -0.43 -11.13
N ASP A 41 -4.08 0.19 -12.30
CA ASP A 41 -2.92 -0.02 -13.17
C ASP A 41 -1.83 1.04 -12.90
N ALA A 42 -1.03 0.86 -11.86
CA ALA A 42 0.06 1.80 -11.54
C ALA A 42 1.27 1.62 -12.47
N ALA A 43 1.35 0.50 -13.19
CA ALA A 43 2.41 0.22 -14.15
C ALA A 43 2.10 0.69 -15.58
N GLY A 44 0.84 0.99 -15.91
CA GLY A 44 0.41 1.40 -17.24
C GLY A 44 0.49 0.29 -18.28
N VAL A 45 0.30 -0.97 -17.87
CA VAL A 45 0.49 -2.17 -18.70
C VAL A 45 -0.82 -2.79 -19.20
N VAL A 46 -1.98 -2.33 -18.70
CA VAL A 46 -3.28 -2.92 -19.02
C VAL A 46 -4.01 -2.09 -20.07
N ASP A 47 -4.41 -2.74 -21.16
CA ASP A 47 -5.24 -2.11 -22.20
C ASP A 47 -6.70 -1.87 -21.70
N PRO A 48 -7.40 -0.85 -22.21
CA PRO A 48 -8.80 -0.57 -21.88
C PRO A 48 -9.78 -1.75 -21.99
N ALA A 49 -9.66 -2.60 -23.02
CA ALA A 49 -10.57 -3.74 -23.19
C ALA A 49 -10.35 -4.78 -22.09
N SER A 50 -9.09 -5.03 -21.76
CA SER A 50 -8.68 -5.92 -20.67
C SER A 50 -9.12 -5.37 -19.31
N ALA A 51 -8.98 -4.05 -19.09
CA ALA A 51 -9.45 -3.39 -17.87
C ALA A 51 -10.97 -3.57 -17.68
N ALA A 52 -11.76 -3.37 -18.73
CA ALA A 52 -13.21 -3.56 -18.67
C ALA A 52 -13.60 -5.01 -18.35
N ALA A 53 -12.87 -5.99 -18.91
CA ALA A 53 -13.11 -7.41 -18.61
C ALA A 53 -12.79 -7.76 -17.15
N ILE A 54 -11.75 -7.17 -16.57
CA ILE A 54 -11.38 -7.35 -15.15
C ILE A 54 -12.49 -6.78 -14.25
N GLU A 55 -12.98 -5.59 -14.54
CA GLU A 55 -14.08 -4.95 -13.79
C GLU A 55 -15.38 -5.78 -13.86
N ASP A 56 -15.76 -6.28 -15.04
CA ASP A 56 -16.92 -7.17 -15.20
C ASP A 56 -16.78 -8.46 -14.37
N LEU A 57 -15.62 -9.11 -14.46
CA LEU A 57 -15.35 -10.33 -13.73
C LEU A 57 -15.41 -10.11 -12.21
N ALA A 58 -14.78 -9.04 -11.72
CA ALA A 58 -14.77 -8.71 -10.30
C ALA A 58 -16.19 -8.39 -9.79
N SER A 59 -16.97 -7.64 -10.57
CA SER A 59 -18.39 -7.39 -10.27
C SER A 59 -19.20 -8.69 -10.18
N ARG A 60 -19.04 -9.59 -11.16
CA ARG A 60 -19.73 -10.90 -11.17
C ARG A 60 -19.33 -11.78 -9.99
N LEU A 61 -18.04 -11.78 -9.63
CA LEU A 61 -17.52 -12.53 -8.48
C LEU A 61 -18.15 -12.01 -7.17
N ARG A 62 -18.22 -10.69 -7.00
CA ARG A 62 -18.91 -10.05 -5.88
C ARG A 62 -20.39 -10.42 -5.84
N SER A 63 -21.09 -10.33 -6.96
CA SER A 63 -22.51 -10.67 -7.03
C SER A 63 -22.79 -12.15 -6.74
N ALA A 64 -21.93 -13.05 -7.21
CA ALA A 64 -22.13 -14.49 -7.07
C ALA A 64 -21.71 -15.05 -5.72
N THR A 65 -20.69 -14.46 -5.08
CA THR A 65 -20.04 -15.04 -3.89
C THR A 65 -19.98 -14.11 -2.69
N GLY A 66 -20.19 -12.81 -2.89
CA GLY A 66 -19.97 -11.78 -1.88
C GLY A 66 -18.50 -11.45 -1.61
N ALA A 67 -17.55 -12.16 -2.23
CA ALA A 67 -16.13 -11.86 -2.11
C ALA A 67 -15.75 -10.65 -2.98
N GLU A 68 -14.77 -9.86 -2.52
CA GLU A 68 -14.24 -8.73 -3.27
C GLU A 68 -12.81 -9.01 -3.72
N LEU A 69 -12.48 -8.62 -4.96
CA LEU A 69 -11.18 -8.83 -5.59
C LEU A 69 -10.64 -7.49 -6.07
N ALA A 70 -9.41 -7.16 -5.67
CA ALA A 70 -8.70 -5.99 -6.13
C ALA A 70 -7.43 -6.43 -6.89
N VAL A 71 -7.24 -5.88 -8.08
CA VAL A 71 -6.08 -6.13 -8.94
C VAL A 71 -5.23 -4.87 -8.98
N VAL A 72 -3.94 -5.00 -8.68
CA VAL A 72 -2.99 -3.90 -8.77
C VAL A 72 -1.79 -4.35 -9.58
N THR A 73 -1.41 -3.56 -10.60
CA THR A 73 -0.14 -3.74 -11.30
C THR A 73 0.86 -2.74 -10.74
N LEU A 74 2.07 -3.21 -10.47
CA LEU A 74 3.17 -2.38 -10.01
C LEU A 74 4.35 -2.53 -10.97
N PRO A 75 5.12 -1.46 -11.22
CA PRO A 75 6.32 -1.55 -12.06
C PRO A 75 7.41 -2.44 -11.42
N THR A 76 7.39 -2.60 -10.09
CA THR A 76 8.35 -3.39 -9.31
C THR A 76 7.71 -3.77 -7.96
N LEU A 77 8.21 -4.85 -7.35
CA LEU A 77 7.87 -5.28 -5.97
C LEU A 77 8.71 -4.53 -4.93
#